data_AF-A0A0K2V8G5-F1
#
_entry.id   AF-A0A0K2V8G5-F1
#
_cell.length_a   1.000
_cell.length_b   1.000
_cell.length_c   1.000
_cell.angle_alpha   90.00
_cell.angle_beta   90.00
_cell.angle_gamma   90.00
#
_symmetry.space_group_name_H-M   'P 1'
#
loop_
_entity.id
_entity.type
_entity.pdbx_description
1 polymer ?
#
loop_
_entity_poly.entity_id
_entity_poly.type
_entity_poly.pdbx_seq_one_letter_code
_entity_poly.pdbx_strand_id
1 'polypeptide(L)'
;MNVGFSSSSVDYLSLRRKLLSPNLKKVILMVNEVYTAQRVEYFGGRMIGQEGGSIKKTLFVFMIKLVCSKYQERVAMYPIICLNSSVLHDLLLQINTKLFKIGFDVVTISMDNASPNRKCFLAMCVGSWKASVPNPARPE
;
A
#
# COMPACT_ATOMS: atom_id res chain seq x y z
N MET A 1 5.17 13.31 11.07
CA MET A 1 4.61 13.33 9.70
C MET A 1 3.76 12.08 9.55
N ASN A 2 2.45 12.20 9.35
CA ASN A 2 1.55 11.05 9.21
C ASN A 2 1.56 10.63 7.73
N VAL A 3 2.57 9.82 7.35
CA VAL A 3 2.85 9.44 5.94
C VAL A 3 2.07 8.19 5.48
N GLY A 4 1.37 7.52 6.40
CA GLY A 4 0.49 6.39 6.07
C GLY A 4 -0.82 6.82 5.39
N PHE A 5 -1.75 5.88 5.26
CA PHE A 5 -3.07 6.15 4.67
C PHE A 5 -3.94 7.01 5.63
N SER A 6 -3.79 8.34 5.53
CA SER A 6 -4.40 9.37 6.38
C SER A 6 -5.88 9.62 6.09
N SER A 7 -6.58 10.32 7.00
CA SER A 7 -7.96 10.80 6.78
C SER A 7 -8.06 11.71 5.56
N SER A 8 -7.14 12.64 5.39
CA SER A 8 -7.10 13.51 4.20
C SER A 8 -6.99 12.73 2.89
N SER A 9 -6.22 11.63 2.89
CA SER A 9 -6.12 10.74 1.73
C SER A 9 -7.44 10.01 1.47
N VAL A 10 -8.13 9.58 2.53
CA VAL A 10 -9.47 8.97 2.44
C VAL A 10 -10.48 9.96 1.88
N ASP A 11 -10.51 11.20 2.37
CA ASP A 11 -11.44 12.24 1.92
C ASP A 11 -11.23 12.56 0.43
N TYR A 12 -9.97 12.78 0.04
CA TYR A 12 -9.60 13.03 -1.35
C TYR A 12 -10.04 11.89 -2.27
N LEU A 13 -9.69 10.65 -1.93
CA LEU A 13 -10.04 9.48 -2.72
C LEU A 13 -11.55 9.25 -2.78
N SER A 14 -12.27 9.57 -1.72
CA SER A 14 -13.74 9.50 -1.68
C SER A 14 -14.38 10.50 -2.64
N LEU A 15 -13.87 11.74 -2.69
CA LEU A 15 -14.31 12.74 -3.67
C LEU A 15 -14.00 12.28 -5.10
N ARG A 16 -12.78 11.79 -5.33
CA ARG A 16 -12.36 11.28 -6.64
C ARG A 16 -13.25 10.14 -7.11
N ARG A 17 -13.55 9.18 -6.23
CA ARG A 17 -14.41 8.02 -6.51
C ARG A 17 -15.83 8.41 -6.89
N LYS A 18 -16.35 9.54 -6.42
CA LYS A 18 -17.68 10.04 -6.82
C LYS A 18 -17.74 10.44 -8.29
N LEU A 19 -16.63 10.88 -8.87
CA LEU A 19 -16.52 11.29 -10.27
C LEU A 19 -16.31 10.10 -11.24
N LEU A 20 -16.06 8.90 -10.72
CA LEU A 20 -15.81 7.71 -11.53
C LEU A 20 -17.11 6.95 -11.82
N SER A 21 -17.31 6.59 -13.10
CA SER A 21 -18.37 5.64 -13.47
C SER A 21 -18.13 4.27 -12.81
N PRO A 22 -19.18 3.46 -12.58
CA PRO A 22 -19.04 2.18 -11.85
C PRO A 22 -17.93 1.27 -12.39
N ASN A 23 -17.78 1.20 -13.71
CA ASN A 23 -16.76 0.37 -14.37
C ASN A 23 -15.32 0.85 -14.10
N LEU A 24 -15.14 2.13 -13.76
CA LEU A 24 -13.83 2.73 -13.47
C LEU A 24 -13.41 2.62 -11.99
N LYS A 25 -14.24 2.02 -11.13
CA LYS A 25 -13.91 1.85 -9.70
C LYS A 25 -13.02 0.63 -9.42
N LYS A 26 -12.74 -0.18 -10.43
CA LYS A 26 -11.80 -1.30 -10.35
C LYS A 26 -10.36 -0.80 -10.39
N VAL A 27 -9.56 -1.23 -9.42
CA VAL A 27 -8.18 -0.75 -9.24
C VAL A 27 -7.18 -1.89 -9.08
N ILE A 28 -5.96 -1.61 -9.53
CA ILE A 28 -4.75 -2.38 -9.25
C ILE A 28 -4.06 -1.69 -8.06
N LEU A 29 -3.82 -2.43 -6.99
CA LEU A 29 -2.98 -1.98 -5.87
C LEU A 29 -1.52 -2.29 -6.19
N MET A 30 -0.73 -1.26 -6.47
CA MET A 30 0.69 -1.39 -6.77
C MET A 30 1.51 -1.10 -5.53
N VAL A 31 2.56 -1.90 -5.31
CA VAL A 31 3.43 -1.79 -4.16
C VAL A 31 4.87 -1.77 -4.64
N ASN A 32 5.62 -0.78 -4.16
CA ASN A 32 7.01 -0.58 -4.55
C ASN A 32 7.89 -0.14 -3.37
N GLU A 33 9.18 -0.43 -3.48
CA GLU A 33 10.22 0.00 -2.56
C GLU A 33 10.97 1.23 -3.12
N VAL A 34 11.14 2.28 -2.33
CA VAL A 34 11.94 3.45 -2.68
C VAL A 34 13.05 3.63 -1.65
N TYR A 35 14.30 3.54 -2.11
CA TYR A 35 15.46 3.81 -1.28
C TYR A 35 15.61 5.31 -1.03
N THR A 36 15.81 5.67 0.23
CA THR A 36 16.03 7.05 0.65
C THR A 36 17.48 7.28 1.07
N ALA A 37 17.91 8.54 1.02
CA ALA A 37 19.20 8.93 1.58
C ALA A 37 19.25 8.54 3.07
N GLN A 38 20.32 7.86 3.47
CA GLN A 38 20.52 7.39 4.84
C GLN A 38 21.03 8.53 5.71
N ARG A 39 20.12 9.42 6.11
CA ARG A 39 20.45 10.58 6.94
C ARG A 39 19.37 10.85 7.96
N VAL A 40 19.78 11.48 9.06
CA VAL A 40 18.87 11.99 10.08
C VAL A 40 18.73 13.49 9.88
N GLU A 41 17.50 13.96 9.83
CA GLU A 41 17.18 15.37 9.64
C GLU A 41 16.50 15.91 10.91
N TYR A 42 16.91 17.10 11.35
CA TYR A 42 16.22 17.81 12.42
C TYR A 42 15.31 18.86 11.81
N PHE A 43 14.00 18.72 12.03
CA PHE A 43 13.00 19.63 11.50
C PHE A 43 11.88 19.87 12.52
N GLY A 44 11.59 21.13 12.80
CA GLY A 44 10.47 21.52 13.68
C GLY A 44 10.55 20.92 15.09
N GLY A 45 11.75 20.88 15.68
CA GLY A 45 11.95 20.32 17.02
C GLY A 45 12.03 18.80 17.10
N ARG A 46 12.05 18.09 15.95
CA ARG A 46 11.99 16.63 15.89
C ARG A 46 13.10 16.07 15.01
N MET A 47 13.66 14.95 15.44
CA MET A 47 14.58 14.13 14.64
C MET A 47 13.77 13.17 13.76
N ILE A 48 14.07 13.16 12.46
CA ILE A 48 13.40 12.36 11.43
C ILE A 48 14.47 11.53 10.70
N GLY A 49 14.09 10.36 10.19
CA GLY A 49 15.02 9.49 9.45
C GLY A 49 15.67 8.40 10.30
N GLN A 50 15.28 8.28 11.58
CA GLN A 50 15.67 7.16 12.44
C GLN A 50 14.48 6.60 13.21
N GLU A 51 14.53 5.31 13.57
CA GLU A 51 13.61 4.65 14.51
C GLU A 51 14.35 3.53 15.22
N GLY A 52 14.19 3.43 16.55
CA GLY A 52 14.94 2.48 17.37
C GLY A 52 16.47 2.61 17.27
N GLY A 53 16.99 3.81 17.02
CA GLY A 53 18.43 4.06 16.82
C GLY A 53 18.98 3.64 15.45
N SER A 54 18.13 3.10 14.57
CA SER A 54 18.51 2.71 13.20
C SER A 54 18.02 3.74 12.17
N ILE A 55 18.88 4.10 11.23
CA ILE A 55 18.54 5.00 10.13
C ILE A 55 17.58 4.29 9.16
N LYS A 56 16.48 4.96 8.81
CA LYS A 56 15.50 4.46 7.84
C LYS A 56 16.07 4.52 6.43
N LYS A 57 16.11 3.38 5.76
CA LYS A 57 16.72 3.22 4.42
C LYS A 57 15.68 3.20 3.30
N THR A 58 14.44 2.87 3.65
CA THR A 58 13.41 2.46 2.69
C THR A 58 12.06 3.08 3.01
N LEU A 59 11.40 3.59 1.98
CA LEU A 59 9.98 3.91 1.97
C LEU A 59 9.23 2.86 1.16
N PHE A 60 8.21 2.27 1.75
CA PHE A 60 7.26 1.42 1.06
C PHE A 60 6.10 2.26 0.54
N VAL A 61 5.90 2.24 -0.77
CA VAL A 61 4.94 3.09 -1.45
C VAL A 61 3.79 2.23 -1.97
N PHE A 62 2.58 2.62 -1.59
CA PHE A 62 1.35 2.03 -2.10
C PHE A 62 0.69 3.01 -3.05
N MET A 63 0.31 2.51 -4.22
CA MET A 63 -0.36 3.28 -5.26
C MET A 63 -1.59 2.51 -5.76
N ILE A 64 -2.61 3.24 -6.18
CA ILE A 64 -3.72 2.67 -6.93
C ILE A 64 -3.58 3.08 -8.40
N LYS A 65 -3.89 2.16 -9.31
CA LYS A 65 -4.04 2.43 -10.73
C LYS A 65 -5.42 1.97 -11.17
N LEU A 66 -6.17 2.83 -11.86
CA LEU A 66 -7.45 2.41 -12.44
C LEU A 66 -7.20 1.37 -13.53
N VAL A 67 -7.99 0.29 -13.55
CA VAL A 67 -7.80 -0.78 -14.55
C VAL A 67 -8.04 -0.25 -15.98
N CYS A 68 -9.10 0.53 -16.17
CA CYS A 68 -9.52 1.01 -17.48
C CYS A 68 -9.04 2.43 -17.81
N SER A 69 -8.02 2.94 -17.11
CA SER A 69 -7.48 4.29 -17.34
C SER A 69 -5.98 4.35 -17.06
N LYS A 70 -5.31 5.36 -17.60
CA LYS A 70 -3.90 5.66 -17.28
C LYS A 70 -3.73 6.32 -15.90
N TYR A 71 -4.84 6.64 -15.24
CA TYR A 71 -4.80 7.25 -13.92
C TYR A 71 -4.13 6.34 -12.89
N GLN A 72 -3.14 6.91 -12.20
CA GLN A 72 -2.47 6.30 -11.07
C GLN A 72 -2.27 7.34 -9.98
N GLU A 73 -2.27 6.90 -8.73
CA GLU A 73 -2.11 7.78 -7.59
C GLU A 73 -1.50 7.06 -6.39
N ARG A 74 -0.67 7.78 -5.66
CA ARG A 74 -0.09 7.32 -4.40
C ARG A 74 -1.08 7.47 -3.26
N VAL A 75 -1.31 6.38 -2.53
CA VAL A 75 -2.27 6.33 -1.42
C VAL A 75 -1.60 6.31 -0.05
N ALA A 76 -0.38 5.78 0.06
CA ALA A 76 0.36 5.78 1.31
C ALA A 76 1.87 5.59 1.12
N MET A 77 2.66 6.09 2.08
CA MET A 77 4.09 5.84 2.19
C MET A 77 4.44 5.42 3.61
N TYR A 78 4.96 4.22 3.78
CA TYR A 78 5.36 3.70 5.08
C TYR A 78 6.88 3.64 5.18
N PRO A 79 7.50 4.35 6.13
CA PRO A 79 8.93 4.29 6.33
C PRO A 79 9.26 3.02 7.13
N ILE A 80 9.91 2.05 6.49
CA ILE A 80 10.13 0.71 7.05
C ILE A 80 11.64 0.48 7.23
N ILE A 81 12.04 0.00 8.41
CA ILE A 81 13.43 -0.39 8.69
C ILE A 81 13.68 -1.84 8.28
N CYS A 82 12.75 -2.74 8.60
CA CYS A 82 12.85 -4.16 8.29
C CYS A 82 11.51 -4.63 7.70
N LEU A 83 11.50 -4.93 6.40
CA LEU A 83 10.34 -5.50 5.74
C LEU A 83 10.37 -7.02 5.90
N ASN A 84 9.38 -7.55 6.62
CA ASN A 84 9.07 -8.98 6.61
C ASN A 84 7.70 -9.21 5.96
N SER A 85 7.40 -10.47 5.64
CA SER A 85 6.17 -10.82 4.93
C SER A 85 4.91 -10.57 5.75
N SER A 86 4.96 -10.65 7.09
CA SER A 86 3.79 -10.42 7.94
C SER A 86 3.42 -8.93 8.00
N VAL A 87 4.41 -8.04 8.18
CA VAL A 87 4.21 -6.58 8.14
C VAL A 87 3.62 -6.16 6.80
N LEU A 88 4.13 -6.74 5.70
CA LEU A 88 3.61 -6.46 4.37
C LEU A 88 2.15 -6.91 4.20
N HIS A 89 1.84 -8.10 4.68
CA HIS A 89 0.49 -8.65 4.65
C HIS A 89 -0.50 -7.75 5.40
N ASP A 90 -0.15 -7.31 6.61
CA ASP A 90 -1.00 -6.45 7.44
C ASP A 90 -1.23 -5.09 6.79
N LEU A 91 -0.19 -4.49 6.19
CA LEU A 91 -0.31 -3.24 5.44
C LEU A 91 -1.20 -3.39 4.22
N LEU A 92 -1.04 -4.46 3.44
CA LEU A 92 -1.88 -4.77 2.29
C LEU A 92 -3.35 -4.91 2.71
N LEU A 93 -3.63 -5.67 3.77
CA LEU A 93 -4.99 -5.88 4.27
C LEU A 93 -5.60 -4.57 4.78
N GLN A 94 -4.84 -3.77 5.53
CA GLN A 94 -5.30 -2.47 6.04
C GLN A 94 -5.67 -1.52 4.89
N ILE A 95 -4.81 -1.42 3.88
CA ILE A 95 -5.02 -0.53 2.73
C ILE A 95 -6.18 -1.02 1.88
N ASN A 96 -6.24 -2.33 1.59
CA ASN A 96 -7.33 -2.93 0.83
C ASN A 96 -8.69 -2.70 1.53
N THR A 97 -8.76 -2.89 2.84
CA THR A 97 -9.98 -2.64 3.64
C THR A 97 -10.40 -1.17 3.57
N LYS A 98 -9.45 -0.23 3.66
CA LYS A 98 -9.74 1.20 3.53
C LYS A 98 -10.24 1.56 2.12
N LEU A 99 -9.60 1.03 1.08
CA LEU A 99 -10.02 1.24 -0.31
C LEU A 99 -11.43 0.67 -0.56
N PHE A 100 -11.72 -0.50 -0.02
CA PHE A 100 -13.04 -1.11 -0.10
C PHE A 100 -14.12 -0.25 0.58
N LYS A 101 -13.85 0.27 1.78
CA LYS A 101 -14.75 1.20 2.49
C LYS A 101 -15.01 2.50 1.71
N ILE A 102 -14.03 2.99 0.96
CA ILE A 102 -14.19 4.14 0.05
C ILE A 102 -15.07 3.78 -1.16
N GLY A 103 -15.15 2.49 -1.51
CA GLY A 103 -15.92 1.97 -2.64
C GLY A 103 -15.07 1.76 -3.91
N PHE A 104 -13.76 1.56 -3.75
CA PHE A 104 -12.91 0.98 -4.79
C PHE A 104 -12.91 -0.55 -4.69
N ASP A 105 -12.80 -1.22 -5.83
CA ASP A 105 -12.72 -2.68 -5.93
C ASP A 105 -11.31 -3.07 -6.36
N VAL A 106 -10.50 -3.54 -5.41
CA VAL A 106 -9.12 -4.01 -5.70
C VAL A 106 -9.21 -5.39 -6.33
N VAL A 107 -8.84 -5.48 -7.61
CA VAL A 107 -8.93 -6.72 -8.40
C VAL A 107 -7.56 -7.35 -8.67
N THR A 108 -6.49 -6.61 -8.43
CA THR A 108 -5.11 -7.08 -8.68
C THR A 108 -4.16 -6.39 -7.73
N ILE A 109 -3.17 -7.13 -7.22
CA ILE A 109 -2.02 -6.59 -6.50
C ILE A 109 -0.79 -6.76 -7.39
N SER A 110 -0.03 -5.69 -7.60
CA SER A 110 1.20 -5.70 -8.39
C SER A 110 2.38 -5.35 -7.50
N MET A 111 3.36 -6.25 -7.42
CA MET A 111 4.57 -6.11 -6.61
C MET A 111 5.76 -6.64 -7.41
N ASP A 112 6.97 -6.24 -7.05
CA ASP A 112 8.17 -6.86 -7.62
C ASP A 112 8.37 -8.31 -7.11
N ASN A 113 9.39 -8.97 -7.64
CA ASN A 113 9.75 -10.33 -7.25
C ASN A 113 10.76 -10.38 -6.09
N ALA A 114 10.69 -9.47 -5.12
CA ALA A 114 11.51 -9.55 -3.91
C ALA A 114 11.08 -10.72 -3.00
N SER A 115 12.01 -11.24 -2.20
CA SER A 115 11.77 -12.36 -1.29
C SER A 115 10.61 -12.12 -0.30
N PRO A 116 10.49 -10.94 0.36
CA PRO A 116 9.35 -10.65 1.24
C PRO A 116 8.01 -10.67 0.50
N ASN A 117 7.96 -10.14 -0.73
CA ASN A 117 6.76 -10.07 -1.55
C ASN A 117 6.27 -11.47 -1.97
N ARG A 118 7.19 -12.34 -2.42
CA ARG A 118 6.87 -13.75 -2.71
C ARG A 118 6.32 -14.48 -1.49
N LYS A 119 6.96 -14.33 -0.33
CA LYS A 119 6.52 -14.98 0.92
C LYS A 119 5.15 -14.47 1.35
N CYS A 120 4.91 -13.16 1.23
CA CYS A 120 3.60 -12.55 1.49
C CYS A 120 2.52 -13.13 0.58
N PHE A 121 2.77 -13.20 -0.73
CA PHE A 121 1.80 -13.76 -1.67
C PHE A 121 1.51 -15.24 -1.39
N LEU A 122 2.54 -16.04 -1.11
CA LEU A 122 2.35 -17.45 -0.76
C LEU A 122 1.53 -17.61 0.53
N ALA A 123 1.74 -16.74 1.52
CA ALA A 123 0.93 -16.71 2.74
C ALA A 123 -0.54 -16.39 2.45
N MET A 124 -0.81 -15.39 1.58
CA MET A 124 -2.17 -15.08 1.13
C MET A 124 -2.84 -16.25 0.41
N CYS A 125 -2.06 -17.10 -0.26
CA CYS A 125 -2.58 -18.29 -0.94
C CYS A 125 -2.67 -19.54 -0.05
N VAL A 126 -2.52 -19.39 1.27
CA VAL A 126 -2.56 -20.50 2.25
C VAL A 126 -1.47 -21.56 1.94
N GLY A 127 -0.28 -21.10 1.56
CA GLY A 127 0.89 -21.96 1.37
C GLY A 127 0.99 -22.68 0.01
N SER A 128 0.03 -22.48 -0.89
CA SER A 128 0.04 -23.08 -2.25
C SER A 128 -0.06 -21.99 -3.31
N TRP A 129 0.77 -22.02 -4.36
CA TRP A 129 0.71 -20.99 -5.40
C TRP A 129 -0.61 -21.06 -6.17
N LYS A 130 -1.33 -19.94 -6.21
CA LYS A 130 -2.59 -19.79 -6.94
C LYS A 130 -2.53 -18.58 -7.85
N ALA A 131 -3.28 -18.60 -8.94
CA ALA A 131 -3.40 -17.46 -9.85
C ALA A 131 -4.23 -16.31 -9.22
N SER A 132 -5.07 -16.60 -8.24
CA SER A 132 -5.91 -15.64 -7.55
C SER A 132 -6.25 -16.10 -6.13
N VAL A 133 -6.64 -15.13 -5.30
CA VAL A 133 -7.19 -15.36 -3.96
C VAL A 133 -8.46 -14.53 -3.80
N PRO A 134 -9.42 -14.97 -2.97
CA PRO A 134 -10.58 -14.15 -2.62
C PRO A 134 -10.13 -12.79 -2.06
N ASN A 135 -10.86 -11.72 -2.40
CA ASN A 135 -10.55 -10.40 -1.86
C ASN A 135 -10.92 -10.38 -0.36
N PRO A 136 -9.94 -10.23 0.56
CA PRO A 136 -10.19 -10.32 2.00
C PRO A 136 -11.03 -9.15 2.55
N ALA A 137 -11.20 -8.08 1.77
CA ALA A 137 -12.04 -6.94 2.16
C ALA A 137 -13.51 -7.12 1.74
N ARG A 138 -13.83 -8.09 0.87
CA ARG A 138 -15.20 -8.37 0.42
C ARG A 138 -15.79 -9.46 1.32
N PRO A 139 -16.85 -9.18 2.10
CA PRO A 139 -17.61 -10.24 2.75
C PRO A 139 -18.30 -11.11 1.68
N GLU A 140 -18.35 -12.42 1.90
CA GLU A 140 -19.09 -13.38 1.06
C GLU A 140 -20.59 -13.13 1.09
#